data_AF-A0A954F6Z0-F1
#
_entry.id   AF-A0A954F6Z0-F1
#
_cell.length_a   1.000
_cell.length_b   1.000
_cell.length_c   1.000
_cell.angle_alpha   90.00
_cell.angle_beta   90.00
_cell.angle_gamma   90.00
#
_symmetry.space_group_name_H-M   'P 1'
#
loop_
_entity.id
_entity.type
_entity.pdbx_description
1 polymer ?
#
loop_
_entity_poly.entity_id
_entity_poly.type
_entity_poly.pdbx_seq_one_letter_code
_entity_poly.pdbx_strand_id
1 'polypeptide(L)'
;MLAAVLYALGTATFLANGVAGGLEAMGMDVPTWLASRAALTAIALLATLACAALLIRSSGSGGNAVSVAKVLVFAVLIGGGLWVGIGTHPPVVERMTPFFPGGASGFFQAMGYTFIALQGFDLVAAVAGEVKEPRKTLPRAMLYSLAIALLVYMPLLVVVIVLGVSPGETIQALAGDHPDTVVALAAKRYLGPTGFWLV
;
A
#
# COMPACT_ATOMS: atom_id res chain seq x y z
N MET A 1 4.78 -17.75 -4.40
CA MET A 1 3.86 -18.26 -3.36
C MET A 1 3.67 -17.27 -2.22
N LEU A 2 4.75 -16.76 -1.59
CA LEU A 2 4.68 -15.76 -0.51
C LEU A 2 3.91 -14.47 -0.87
N ALA A 3 4.20 -13.85 -2.02
CA ALA A 3 3.52 -12.61 -2.45
C ALA A 3 1.99 -12.77 -2.60
N ALA A 4 1.53 -13.92 -3.09
CA ALA A 4 0.10 -14.20 -3.23
C ALA A 4 -0.61 -14.32 -1.88
N VAL A 5 0.05 -14.95 -0.89
CA VAL A 5 -0.48 -15.05 0.47
C VAL A 5 -0.54 -13.68 1.15
N LEU A 6 0.51 -12.87 1.00
CA LEU A 6 0.55 -11.49 1.53
C LEU A 6 -0.55 -10.63 0.93
N TYR A 7 -0.78 -10.72 -0.38
CA TYR A 7 -1.83 -9.98 -1.06
C TYR A 7 -3.24 -10.41 -0.60
N ALA A 8 -3.48 -11.71 -0.48
CA ALA A 8 -4.75 -12.26 -0.02
C ALA A 8 -5.06 -11.84 1.43
N LEU A 9 -4.06 -11.93 2.32
CA LEU A 9 -4.19 -11.48 3.70
C LEU A 9 -4.47 -9.97 3.77
N GLY A 10 -3.73 -9.16 3.03
CA GLY A 10 -3.92 -7.72 3.02
C GLY A 10 -5.28 -7.28 2.48
N THR A 11 -5.80 -7.99 1.46
CA THR A 11 -7.16 -7.72 0.95
C THR A 11 -8.22 -8.05 2.01
N ALA A 12 -8.04 -9.13 2.75
CA ALA A 12 -9.01 -9.56 3.76
C ALA A 12 -9.04 -8.64 4.97
N THR A 13 -7.87 -8.24 5.47
CA THR A 13 -7.76 -7.29 6.58
C THR A 13 -8.25 -5.91 6.16
N PHE A 14 -7.97 -5.46 4.94
CA PHE A 14 -8.52 -4.22 4.41
C PHE A 14 -10.05 -4.24 4.38
N LEU A 15 -10.66 -5.30 3.84
CA LEU A 15 -12.12 -5.46 3.82
C LEU A 15 -12.71 -5.52 5.23
N ALA A 16 -12.10 -6.30 6.13
CA ALA A 16 -12.56 -6.40 7.51
C ALA A 16 -12.52 -5.03 8.23
N ASN A 17 -11.43 -4.28 8.08
CA ASN A 17 -11.28 -2.94 8.66
C ASN A 17 -12.21 -1.91 7.99
N GLY A 18 -12.47 -2.03 6.68
CA GLY A 18 -13.42 -1.18 5.97
C GLY A 18 -14.86 -1.40 6.44
N VAL A 19 -15.27 -2.66 6.60
CA VAL A 19 -16.58 -3.03 7.15
C VAL A 19 -16.70 -2.57 8.60
N ALA A 20 -15.68 -2.80 9.43
CA ALA A 20 -15.66 -2.31 10.82
C ALA A 20 -15.81 -0.78 10.88
N GLY A 21 -15.02 -0.03 10.10
CA GLY A 21 -15.10 1.42 10.04
C GLY A 21 -16.45 1.93 9.51
N GLY A 22 -17.10 1.20 8.60
CA GLY A 22 -18.45 1.51 8.12
C GLY A 22 -19.52 1.28 9.20
N LEU A 23 -19.41 0.19 9.98
CA LEU A 23 -20.30 -0.10 11.10
C LEU A 23 -20.16 0.94 12.22
N GLU A 24 -18.93 1.34 12.56
CA GLU A 24 -18.66 2.41 13.52
C GLU A 24 -19.27 3.76 13.08
N ALA A 25 -19.19 4.09 11.78
CA ALA A 25 -19.79 5.30 11.24
C ALA A 25 -21.33 5.31 11.33
N MET A 26 -21.95 4.14 11.44
CA MET A 26 -23.39 3.94 11.67
C MET A 26 -23.75 3.83 13.15
N GLY A 27 -22.78 3.95 14.07
CA GLY A 27 -22.98 3.82 15.52
C GLY A 27 -23.25 2.40 16.00
N MET A 28 -22.92 1.38 15.20
CA MET A 28 -23.07 -0.03 15.57
C MET A 28 -21.76 -0.58 16.15
N ASP A 29 -21.86 -1.39 17.21
CA ASP A 29 -20.70 -2.06 17.80
C ASP A 29 -20.04 -3.01 16.80
N VAL A 30 -18.71 -2.93 16.69
CA VAL A 30 -17.94 -3.78 15.78
C VAL A 30 -17.96 -5.23 16.29
N PRO A 31 -18.44 -6.18 15.47
CA PRO A 31 -18.50 -7.58 15.89
C PRO A 31 -17.09 -8.16 16.11
N THR A 32 -16.82 -8.70 17.29
CA THR A 32 -15.50 -9.24 17.68
C THR A 32 -15.03 -10.40 16.79
N TRP A 33 -15.95 -11.11 16.14
CA TRP A 33 -15.63 -12.20 15.22
C TRP A 33 -14.97 -11.72 13.91
N LEU A 34 -15.18 -10.46 13.52
CA LEU A 34 -14.61 -9.85 12.31
C LEU A 34 -13.09 -9.67 12.41
N ALA A 35 -12.57 -9.52 13.64
CA ALA A 35 -11.14 -9.43 13.93
C ALA A 35 -10.49 -10.81 14.21
N SER A 36 -11.27 -11.90 14.19
CA SER A 36 -10.72 -13.23 14.49
C SER A 36 -9.83 -13.73 13.35
N ARG A 37 -8.71 -14.40 13.69
CA ARG A 37 -7.78 -14.96 12.69
C ARG A 37 -8.47 -15.91 11.70
N ALA A 38 -9.48 -16.66 12.15
CA ALA A 38 -10.26 -17.57 11.31
C ALA A 38 -11.18 -16.83 10.32
N ALA A 39 -11.78 -15.72 10.73
CA ALA A 39 -12.59 -14.90 9.82
C ALA A 39 -11.72 -14.23 8.76
N LEU A 40 -10.56 -13.68 9.14
CA LEU A 40 -9.62 -13.06 8.21
C LEU A 40 -9.13 -14.05 7.14
N THR A 41 -8.77 -15.28 7.52
CA THR A 41 -8.34 -16.30 6.56
C THR A 41 -9.49 -16.77 5.67
N ALA A 42 -10.71 -16.91 6.20
CA ALA A 42 -11.87 -17.27 5.41
C ALA A 42 -12.24 -16.17 4.40
N ILE A 43 -12.21 -14.89 4.81
CA ILE A 43 -12.43 -13.74 3.92
C ILE A 43 -11.32 -13.67 2.85
N ALA A 44 -10.06 -13.90 3.22
CA ALA A 44 -8.94 -13.93 2.28
C ALA A 44 -9.12 -15.02 1.21
N LEU A 45 -9.50 -16.23 1.63
CA LEU A 45 -9.75 -17.35 0.73
C LEU A 45 -10.93 -17.08 -0.19
N LEU A 46 -12.04 -16.58 0.34
CA LEU A 46 -13.24 -16.23 -0.44
C LEU A 46 -12.96 -15.11 -1.43
N ALA A 47 -12.31 -14.03 -1.01
CA ALA A 47 -11.93 -12.92 -1.87
C ALA A 47 -10.98 -13.38 -2.99
N THR A 48 -10.00 -14.23 -2.66
CA THR A 48 -9.06 -14.80 -3.64
C THR A 48 -9.79 -15.69 -4.66
N LEU A 49 -10.69 -16.56 -4.19
CA LEU A 49 -11.52 -17.42 -5.07
C LEU A 49 -12.45 -16.59 -5.96
N ALA A 50 -13.07 -15.54 -5.41
CA ALA A 50 -13.93 -14.64 -6.16
C ALA A 50 -13.15 -13.86 -7.23
N CYS A 51 -12.00 -13.28 -6.87
CA CYS A 51 -11.10 -12.62 -7.83
C CYS A 51 -10.63 -13.58 -8.92
N ALA A 52 -10.21 -14.80 -8.56
CA ALA A 52 -9.80 -15.80 -9.53
C ALA A 52 -10.95 -16.16 -10.49
N ALA A 53 -12.16 -16.37 -9.98
CA ALA A 53 -13.34 -16.66 -10.80
C ALA A 53 -13.73 -15.50 -11.71
N LEU A 54 -13.65 -14.25 -11.23
CA LEU A 54 -13.91 -13.05 -12.03
C LEU A 54 -12.85 -12.86 -13.12
N LEU A 55 -11.57 -13.07 -12.82
CA LEU A 55 -10.49 -12.97 -13.80
C LEU A 55 -10.62 -14.02 -14.91
N ILE A 56 -11.01 -15.26 -14.56
CA ILE A 56 -11.27 -16.32 -15.55
C ILE A 56 -12.45 -15.95 -16.45
N ARG A 57 -13.49 -15.29 -15.89
CA ARG A 57 -14.66 -14.83 -16.67
C ARG A 57 -14.40 -13.54 -17.47
N SER A 58 -13.43 -12.72 -17.07
CA SER A 58 -13.17 -11.37 -17.58
C SER A 58 -11.86 -11.29 -18.39
N SER A 59 -11.61 -12.28 -19.26
CA SER A 59 -10.44 -12.30 -20.15
C SER A 59 -10.60 -11.32 -21.32
N GLY A 60 -10.47 -10.03 -21.04
CA GLY A 60 -10.44 -8.97 -22.04
C GLY A 60 -9.74 -7.73 -21.50
N SER A 61 -8.58 -7.38 -22.05
CA SER A 61 -7.90 -6.06 -22.03
C SER A 61 -7.87 -5.24 -20.70
N GLY A 62 -8.14 -5.83 -19.53
CA GLY A 62 -8.29 -5.09 -18.27
C GLY A 62 -6.99 -4.52 -17.68
N GLY A 63 -5.83 -4.96 -18.16
CA GLY A 63 -4.53 -4.64 -17.56
C GLY A 63 -4.17 -3.14 -17.60
N ASN A 64 -4.56 -2.43 -18.65
CA ASN A 64 -4.22 -1.02 -18.79
C ASN A 64 -5.12 -0.12 -17.92
N ALA A 65 -6.42 -0.44 -17.84
CA ALA A 65 -7.38 0.30 -17.01
C ALA A 65 -7.02 0.22 -15.52
N VAL A 66 -6.63 -0.96 -15.03
CA VAL A 66 -6.20 -1.16 -13.64
C VAL A 66 -4.93 -0.37 -13.33
N SER A 67 -3.96 -0.35 -14.26
CA SER A 67 -2.72 0.42 -14.09
C SER A 67 -2.99 1.93 -14.01
N VAL A 68 -3.86 2.46 -14.88
CA VAL A 68 -4.26 3.88 -14.84
C VAL A 68 -4.99 4.21 -13.55
N ALA A 69 -5.94 3.37 -13.12
CA ALA A 69 -6.66 3.56 -11.87
C ALA A 69 -5.72 3.62 -10.66
N LYS A 70 -4.72 2.73 -10.59
CA LYS A 70 -3.71 2.73 -9.52
C LYS A 70 -2.90 4.02 -9.47
N VAL A 71 -2.44 4.50 -10.62
CA VAL A 71 -1.68 5.75 -10.70
C VAL A 71 -2.53 6.93 -10.24
N LEU A 72 -3.82 6.97 -10.61
CA LEU A 72 -4.76 8.00 -10.20
C LEU A 72 -4.97 7.99 -8.68
N VAL A 73 -5.17 6.81 -8.08
CA VAL A 73 -5.26 6.63 -6.62
C VAL A 73 -4.04 7.20 -5.92
N PHE A 74 -2.83 6.81 -6.33
CA PHE A 74 -1.61 7.34 -5.72
C PHE A 74 -1.49 8.86 -5.90
N ALA A 75 -1.85 9.40 -7.06
CA ALA A 75 -1.83 10.84 -7.30
C ALA A 75 -2.78 11.59 -6.35
N VAL A 76 -3.98 11.06 -6.09
CA VAL A 76 -4.94 11.65 -5.14
C VAL A 76 -4.43 11.58 -3.71
N LEU A 77 -3.88 10.44 -3.28
CA LEU A 77 -3.31 10.29 -1.93
C LEU A 77 -2.14 11.24 -1.69
N ILE A 78 -1.20 11.30 -2.64
CA ILE A 78 -0.03 12.17 -2.55
C ILE A 78 -0.46 13.65 -2.62
N GLY A 79 -1.33 14.01 -3.55
CA GLY A 79 -1.81 15.38 -3.72
C GLY A 79 -2.61 15.88 -2.53
N GLY A 80 -3.58 15.08 -2.05
CA GLY A 80 -4.38 15.39 -0.87
C GLY A 80 -3.54 15.43 0.40
N GLY A 81 -2.61 14.49 0.55
CA GLY A 81 -1.65 14.48 1.65
C GLY A 81 -0.76 15.71 1.65
N LEU A 82 -0.17 16.08 0.52
CA LEU A 82 0.69 17.26 0.43
C LEU A 82 -0.09 18.55 0.70
N TRP A 83 -1.33 18.66 0.22
CA TRP A 83 -2.21 19.79 0.49
C TRP A 83 -2.47 19.98 1.98
N VAL A 84 -2.83 18.90 2.69
CA VAL A 84 -3.03 18.93 4.14
C VAL A 84 -1.71 19.23 4.86
N GLY A 85 -0.61 18.60 4.42
CA GLY A 85 0.71 18.72 5.04
C GLY A 85 1.31 20.13 4.99
N ILE A 86 1.07 20.89 3.92
CA ILE A 86 1.52 22.29 3.81
C ILE A 86 0.87 23.18 4.90
N GLY A 87 -0.35 22.85 5.33
CA GLY A 87 -1.07 23.59 6.38
C GLY A 87 -0.83 23.10 7.81
N THR A 88 -0.03 22.05 8.03
CA THR A 88 0.17 21.46 9.36
C THR A 88 1.31 22.10 10.16
N HIS A 89 1.05 22.35 11.44
CA HIS A 89 2.05 22.66 12.47
C HIS A 89 2.03 21.57 13.54
N PRO A 90 3.18 21.06 14.04
CA PRO A 90 4.55 21.47 13.72
C PRO A 90 5.03 21.04 12.32
N PRO A 91 6.11 21.66 11.80
CA PRO A 91 6.65 21.39 10.47
C PRO A 91 7.00 19.91 10.25
N VAL A 92 6.92 19.46 9.00
CA VAL A 92 7.27 18.09 8.54
C VAL A 92 8.56 17.56 9.16
N VAL A 93 9.58 18.42 9.26
CA VAL A 93 10.91 18.07 9.77
C VAL A 93 10.85 17.60 11.23
N GLU A 94 10.02 18.21 12.07
CA GLU A 94 9.88 17.81 13.48
C GLU A 94 9.19 16.45 13.62
N ARG A 95 8.21 16.15 12.75
CA ARG A 95 7.54 14.84 12.71
C ARG A 95 8.46 13.71 12.21
N MET A 96 9.54 14.07 11.52
CA MET A 96 10.58 13.12 11.07
C MET A 96 11.72 12.98 12.08
N THR A 97 11.65 13.62 13.25
CA THR A 97 12.64 13.45 14.31
C THR A 97 12.14 12.49 15.39
N PRO A 98 12.90 11.43 15.73
CA PRO A 98 14.20 11.03 15.16
C PRO A 98 14.09 10.30 13.81
N PHE A 99 14.98 10.62 12.85
CA PHE A 99 14.96 10.02 11.50
C PHE A 99 15.38 8.55 11.47
N PHE A 100 16.14 8.10 12.46
CA PHE A 100 16.55 6.69 12.64
C PHE A 100 16.04 6.13 13.98
N PRO A 101 14.71 5.92 14.17
CA PRO A 101 14.20 5.43 15.45
C PRO A 101 14.70 4.01 15.78
N GLY A 102 14.88 3.17 14.77
CA GLY A 102 15.37 1.79 14.91
C GLY A 102 16.90 1.62 14.80
N GLY A 103 17.65 2.72 14.71
CA GLY A 103 19.11 2.68 14.51
C GLY A 103 19.54 1.84 13.31
N ALA A 104 20.72 1.21 13.40
CA ALA A 104 21.26 0.36 12.33
C ALA A 104 20.39 -0.86 12.02
N SER A 105 19.77 -1.47 13.04
CA SER A 105 18.88 -2.63 12.87
C SER A 105 17.64 -2.28 12.03
N GLY A 106 16.99 -1.15 12.34
CA GLY A 106 15.85 -0.66 11.57
C GLY A 106 16.21 -0.31 10.13
N PHE A 107 17.41 0.19 9.88
CA PHE A 107 17.91 0.45 8.53
C PHE A 107 18.03 -0.85 7.70
N PHE A 108 18.67 -1.88 8.24
CA PHE A 108 18.78 -3.17 7.53
C PHE A 108 17.42 -3.86 7.33
N GLN A 109 16.50 -3.74 8.28
CA GLN A 109 15.13 -4.23 8.12
C GLN A 109 14.40 -3.49 6.98
N ALA A 110 14.48 -2.16 6.94
CA ALA A 110 13.90 -1.36 5.87
C ALA A 110 14.46 -1.72 4.48
N MET A 111 15.76 -2.02 4.38
CA MET A 111 16.37 -2.53 3.15
C MET A 111 15.74 -3.87 2.72
N GLY A 112 15.55 -4.81 3.66
CA GLY A 112 14.90 -6.09 3.39
C GLY A 112 13.46 -5.95 2.90
N TYR A 113 12.67 -5.08 3.55
CA TYR A 113 11.30 -4.79 3.11
C TYR A 113 11.28 -4.14 1.72
N THR A 114 12.21 -3.22 1.44
CA THR A 114 12.33 -2.57 0.13
C THR A 114 12.67 -3.60 -0.96
N PHE A 115 13.53 -4.57 -0.67
CA PHE A 115 13.86 -5.64 -1.61
C PHE A 115 12.63 -6.48 -1.98
N ILE A 116 11.81 -6.84 -0.99
CA ILE A 116 10.55 -7.57 -1.23
C ILE A 116 9.55 -6.69 -2.00
N ALA A 117 9.44 -5.40 -1.66
CA ALA A 117 8.53 -4.47 -2.31
C ALA A 117 8.87 -4.20 -3.79
N LEU A 118 10.16 -4.30 -4.14
CA LEU A 118 10.64 -4.16 -5.52
C LEU A 118 10.74 -5.51 -6.25
N GLN A 119 10.30 -6.61 -5.64
CA GLN A 119 10.27 -7.90 -6.32
C GLN A 119 9.21 -7.86 -7.44
N GLY A 120 9.64 -8.00 -8.69
CA GLY A 120 8.74 -7.87 -9.85
C GLY A 120 9.44 -7.60 -11.19
N PHE A 121 10.74 -7.30 -11.16
CA PHE A 121 11.54 -7.07 -12.38
C PHE A 121 11.62 -8.30 -13.31
N ASP A 122 11.40 -9.51 -12.78
CA ASP A 122 11.42 -10.76 -13.55
C ASP A 122 10.35 -10.79 -14.65
N LEU A 123 9.22 -10.10 -14.45
CA LEU A 123 8.16 -9.95 -15.45
C LEU A 123 8.64 -9.18 -16.68
N VAL A 124 9.52 -8.18 -16.50
CA VAL A 124 10.09 -7.40 -17.61
C VAL A 124 11.03 -8.27 -18.43
N ALA A 125 11.74 -9.22 -17.78
CA ALA A 125 12.57 -10.19 -18.47
C ALA A 125 11.75 -11.25 -19.22
N ALA A 126 10.56 -11.63 -18.73
CA ALA A 126 9.70 -12.62 -19.38
C ALA A 126 9.19 -12.15 -20.76
N VAL A 127 8.94 -10.85 -20.95
CA VAL A 127 8.54 -10.26 -22.25
C VAL A 127 9.72 -9.76 -23.09
N ALA A 128 10.96 -10.08 -22.70
CA ALA A 128 12.18 -9.67 -23.42
C ALA A 128 12.16 -10.07 -24.90
N GLY A 129 11.51 -11.17 -25.26
CA GLY A 129 11.38 -11.66 -26.64
C GLY A 129 10.48 -10.81 -27.53
N GLU A 130 9.59 -10.00 -26.96
CA GLU A 130 8.66 -9.12 -27.67
C GLU A 130 9.19 -7.68 -27.79
N VAL A 131 10.32 -7.38 -27.14
CA VAL A 131 10.90 -6.04 -27.07
C VAL A 131 11.88 -5.81 -28.21
N LYS A 132 11.73 -4.67 -28.90
CA LYS A 132 12.68 -4.22 -29.93
C LYS A 132 14.02 -3.83 -29.28
N GLU A 133 15.13 -4.39 -29.76
CA GLU A 133 16.50 -4.20 -29.22
C GLU A 133 16.60 -4.46 -27.69
N PRO A 134 16.33 -5.69 -27.21
CA PRO A 134 16.23 -5.99 -25.78
C PRO A 134 17.52 -5.65 -25.01
N ARG A 135 18.70 -5.82 -25.64
CA ARG A 135 20.01 -5.53 -25.03
C ARG A 135 20.17 -4.07 -24.57
N LYS A 136 19.48 -3.12 -25.20
CA LYS A 136 19.52 -1.69 -24.82
C LYS A 136 18.23 -1.26 -24.12
N THR A 137 17.09 -1.77 -24.59
CA THR A 137 15.78 -1.35 -24.11
C THR A 137 15.48 -1.91 -22.72
N LEU A 138 15.83 -3.18 -22.43
CA LEU A 138 15.54 -3.78 -21.13
C LEU A 138 16.29 -3.10 -19.97
N PRO A 139 17.62 -2.86 -20.05
CA PRO A 139 18.32 -2.19 -18.94
C PRO A 139 17.78 -0.79 -18.67
N ARG A 140 17.43 -0.04 -19.72
CA ARG A 140 16.84 1.30 -19.60
C ARG A 140 15.43 1.24 -19.02
N ALA A 141 14.61 0.31 -19.49
CA ALA A 141 13.24 0.13 -18.99
C ALA A 141 13.24 -0.24 -17.50
N MET A 142 14.15 -1.11 -17.05
CA MET A 142 14.33 -1.43 -15.63
C MET A 142 14.76 -0.21 -14.79
N LEU A 143 15.68 0.61 -15.31
CA LEU A 143 16.11 1.82 -14.61
C LEU A 143 14.99 2.86 -14.54
N TYR A 144 14.27 3.08 -15.63
CA TYR A 144 13.16 4.03 -15.67
C TYR A 144 11.99 3.57 -14.79
N SER A 145 11.66 2.28 -14.79
CA SER A 145 10.59 1.76 -13.92
C SER A 145 10.94 1.93 -12.44
N LEU A 146 12.21 1.67 -12.06
CA LEU A 146 12.69 1.92 -10.70
C LEU A 146 12.64 3.41 -10.33
N ALA A 147 13.10 4.29 -11.22
CA ALA A 147 13.08 5.73 -10.99
C ALA A 147 11.65 6.27 -10.81
N ILE A 148 10.71 5.82 -11.65
CA ILE A 148 9.29 6.19 -11.53
C ILE A 148 8.69 5.64 -10.23
N ALA A 149 8.99 4.39 -9.87
CA ALA A 149 8.53 3.81 -8.61
C ALA A 149 9.02 4.62 -7.40
N LEU A 150 10.30 5.01 -7.39
CA LEU A 150 10.86 5.88 -6.34
C LEU A 150 10.18 7.24 -6.29
N LEU A 151 9.89 7.85 -7.43
CA LEU A 151 9.20 9.15 -7.51
C LEU A 151 7.76 9.10 -6.96
N VAL A 152 7.09 7.96 -7.04
CA VAL A 152 5.75 7.77 -6.46
C VAL A 152 5.82 7.38 -4.99
N TYR A 153 6.72 6.46 -4.63
CA TYR A 153 6.82 5.91 -3.28
C TYR A 153 7.36 6.92 -2.26
N MET A 154 8.37 7.72 -2.64
CA MET A 154 8.98 8.68 -1.70
C MET A 154 7.97 9.72 -1.19
N PRO A 155 7.21 10.43 -2.04
CA PRO A 155 6.18 11.37 -1.58
C PRO A 155 5.08 10.69 -0.76
N LEU A 156 4.64 9.50 -1.17
CA LEU A 156 3.63 8.75 -0.45
C LEU A 156 4.08 8.41 0.97
N LEU A 157 5.31 7.88 1.12
CA LEU A 157 5.89 7.55 2.42
C LEU A 157 6.01 8.79 3.31
N VAL A 158 6.43 9.93 2.75
CA VAL A 158 6.48 11.20 3.49
C VAL A 158 5.08 11.58 4.00
N VAL A 159 4.07 11.55 3.13
CA VAL A 159 2.67 11.85 3.52
C VAL A 159 2.19 10.91 4.63
N VAL A 160 2.44 9.60 4.48
CA VAL A 160 2.03 8.58 5.45
C VAL A 160 2.71 8.78 6.80
N ILE A 161 4.02 9.06 6.83
CA ILE A 161 4.77 9.28 8.07
C ILE A 161 4.32 10.56 8.77
N VAL A 162 4.17 11.65 8.01
CA VAL A 162 3.90 12.98 8.56
C VAL A 162 2.45 13.09 9.03
N LEU A 163 1.49 12.62 8.24
CA LEU A 163 0.07 12.85 8.48
C LEU A 163 -0.68 11.60 8.94
N GLY A 164 -0.14 10.43 8.64
CA GLY A 164 -0.73 9.15 8.99
C GLY A 164 -0.36 8.64 10.38
N VAL A 165 0.61 9.24 11.07
CA VAL A 165 1.06 8.81 12.40
C VAL A 165 0.60 9.80 13.47
N SER A 166 -0.04 9.29 14.52
CA SER A 166 -0.55 10.09 15.64
C SER A 166 0.60 10.62 16.52
N PRO A 167 0.43 11.79 17.18
CA PRO A 167 1.44 12.29 18.11
C PRO A 167 1.74 11.28 19.23
N GLY A 168 2.99 10.82 19.32
CA GLY A 168 3.46 9.82 20.29
C GLY A 168 3.51 8.38 19.78
N GLU A 169 3.02 8.11 18.58
CA GLU A 169 3.12 6.82 17.89
C GLU A 169 4.30 6.85 16.90
N THR A 170 4.96 5.73 16.64
CA THR A 170 5.97 5.62 15.57
C THR A 170 5.40 4.86 14.38
N ILE A 171 5.88 5.18 13.18
CA ILE A 171 5.50 4.42 11.98
C ILE A 171 5.87 2.93 12.11
N GLN A 172 6.91 2.59 12.88
CA GLN A 172 7.26 1.19 13.13
C GLN A 172 6.24 0.47 14.01
N ALA A 173 5.70 1.14 15.04
CA ALA A 173 4.64 0.57 15.87
C ALA A 173 3.37 0.37 15.04
N LEU A 174 2.95 1.40 14.29
CA LEU A 174 1.77 1.34 13.44
C LEU A 174 1.90 0.25 12.35
N ALA A 175 3.06 0.14 11.71
CA ALA A 175 3.33 -0.90 10.72
C ALA A 175 3.53 -2.29 11.35
N GLY A 176 3.91 -2.37 12.63
CA GLY A 176 4.00 -3.62 13.38
C GLY A 176 2.63 -4.19 13.72
N ASP A 177 1.72 -3.31 14.16
CA ASP A 177 0.35 -3.69 14.53
C ASP A 177 -0.56 -3.90 13.30
N HIS A 178 -0.35 -3.10 12.25
CA HIS A 178 -1.18 -3.09 11.03
C HIS A 178 -0.33 -3.09 9.74
N PRO A 179 0.49 -4.13 9.49
CA PRO A 179 1.44 -4.17 8.37
C PRO A 179 0.78 -4.06 6.99
N ASP A 180 -0.46 -4.55 6.89
CA ASP A 180 -1.25 -4.66 5.68
C ASP A 180 -2.15 -3.44 5.39
N THR A 181 -2.46 -2.63 6.41
CA THR A 181 -3.43 -1.53 6.33
C THR A 181 -2.85 -0.18 6.74
N VAL A 182 -1.54 -0.10 7.02
CA VAL A 182 -0.84 1.12 7.44
C VAL A 182 -1.12 2.32 6.52
N VAL A 183 -1.13 2.12 5.20
CA VAL A 183 -1.41 3.20 4.23
C VAL A 183 -2.87 3.62 4.24
N ALA A 184 -3.81 2.67 4.34
CA ALA A 184 -5.25 2.94 4.40
C ALA A 184 -5.63 3.66 5.70
N LEU A 185 -5.03 3.25 6.82
CA LEU A 185 -5.24 3.88 8.12
C LEU A 185 -4.61 5.28 8.17
N ALA A 186 -3.43 5.44 7.57
CA ALA A 186 -2.83 6.76 7.35
C ALA A 186 -3.76 7.66 6.51
N ALA A 187 -4.24 7.17 5.37
CA ALA A 187 -5.19 7.88 4.51
C ALA A 187 -6.48 8.25 5.23
N LYS A 188 -7.01 7.35 6.08
CA LYS A 188 -8.16 7.65 6.95
C LYS A 188 -7.91 8.85 7.86
N ARG A 189 -6.69 8.99 8.39
CA ARG A 189 -6.33 10.04 9.34
C ARG A 189 -6.26 11.44 8.71
N TYR A 190 -5.83 11.56 7.44
CA TYR A 190 -5.69 12.88 6.79
C TYR A 190 -6.73 13.19 5.69
N LEU A 191 -7.40 12.19 5.11
CA LEU A 191 -8.49 12.35 4.14
C LEU A 191 -9.87 11.90 4.68
N GLY A 192 -9.96 11.53 5.95
CA GLY A 192 -11.20 11.05 6.57
C GLY A 192 -11.61 9.64 6.10
N PRO A 193 -12.85 9.19 6.40
CA PRO A 193 -13.33 7.84 6.06
C PRO A 193 -13.20 7.48 4.58
N THR A 194 -13.33 8.48 3.69
CA THR A 194 -13.16 8.32 2.24
C THR A 194 -11.73 7.99 1.84
N GLY A 195 -10.72 8.46 2.59
CA GLY A 195 -9.32 8.13 2.36
C GLY A 195 -9.01 6.66 2.57
N PHE A 196 -9.69 6.01 3.51
CA PHE A 196 -9.54 4.57 3.76
C PHE A 196 -9.95 3.75 2.54
N TRP A 197 -11.10 4.05 1.95
CA TRP A 197 -11.67 3.32 0.81
C TRP A 197 -10.96 3.59 -0.53
N LEU A 198 -10.10 4.60 -0.57
CA LEU A 198 -9.39 4.99 -1.78
C LEU A 198 -8.11 4.16 -2.02
N VAL A 199 -7.59 3.50 -0.98
CA VAL A 199 -6.41 2.62 -1.00
C VAL A 199 -6.81 1.20 -1.43
#